data_AF-A0A2T5K3I8-F1
#
_entry.id   AF-A0A2T5K3I8-F1
#
_cell.length_a   1.000
_cell.length_b   1.000
_cell.length_c   1.000
_cell.angle_alpha   90.00
_cell.angle_beta   90.00
_cell.angle_gamma   90.00
#
_symmetry.space_group_name_H-M   'P 1'
#
loop_
_entity.id
_entity.type
_entity.pdbx_description
1 polymer ?
#
loop_
_entity_poly.entity_id
_entity_poly.type
_entity_poly.pdbx_seq_one_letter_code
_entity_poly.pdbx_strand_id
1 'polypeptide(L)'
;MANANSTLMNDAAARLLTWAGSAWNCYRGTEAELVEAGIVKAEWLPGLHGNAKTATRVGLIEGAMKLLPFGVMATRFQEENRLIRIFRASKSTFRVQVSTTPEEREREIEQENAARQREILRRDVERIHAEKQQVLDAFPKSSEQFSAKRYQILKEMLGPMFNHYFCRADGGYHYSREVIEKARDLVTDLLELAEEGQVYFDKQRYQYSLDDIKEKDIKAHPEFSAFMAATLAIGKAATVE
;
A
#
# COMPACT_ATOMS: atom_id res chain seq x y z
N MET A 1 -29.83 -22.93 6.38
CA MET A 1 -29.83 -23.72 5.14
C MET A 1 -28.97 -23.00 4.12
N ALA A 2 -27.77 -23.51 3.85
CA ALA A 2 -26.83 -22.91 2.89
C ALA A 2 -27.25 -23.31 1.47
N ASN A 3 -27.39 -22.32 0.58
CA ASN A 3 -27.84 -22.50 -0.78
C ASN A 3 -26.65 -22.97 -1.65
N ALA A 4 -26.51 -24.29 -1.84
CA ALA A 4 -25.37 -24.93 -2.49
C ALA A 4 -25.35 -24.83 -4.04
N ASN A 5 -26.17 -23.95 -4.63
CA ASN A 5 -26.35 -23.86 -6.08
C ASN A 5 -25.67 -22.65 -6.75
N SER A 6 -24.91 -21.81 -6.04
CA SER A 6 -24.29 -20.62 -6.65
C SER A 6 -22.78 -20.72 -6.91
N THR A 7 -22.11 -21.79 -6.50
CA THR A 7 -20.63 -21.84 -6.50
C THR A 7 -20.03 -22.56 -7.71
N LEU A 8 -20.77 -23.47 -8.36
CA LEU A 8 -20.24 -24.28 -9.47
C LEU A 8 -20.16 -23.54 -10.82
N MET A 9 -20.95 -22.47 -11.04
CA MET A 9 -20.92 -21.72 -12.30
C MET A 9 -19.72 -20.76 -12.44
N ASN A 10 -19.03 -20.44 -11.35
CA ASN A 10 -17.90 -19.51 -11.38
C ASN A 10 -16.62 -20.12 -11.99
N ASP A 11 -16.37 -21.42 -11.82
CA ASP A 11 -15.14 -22.05 -12.31
C ASP A 11 -15.10 -22.18 -13.83
N ALA A 12 -16.25 -22.45 -14.48
CA ALA A 12 -16.32 -22.56 -15.93
C ALA A 12 -16.09 -21.20 -16.61
N ALA A 13 -16.72 -20.13 -16.11
CA ALA A 13 -16.51 -18.79 -16.62
C ALA A 13 -15.08 -18.28 -16.37
N ALA A 14 -14.50 -18.58 -15.20
CA ALA A 14 -13.12 -18.23 -14.86
C ALA A 14 -12.10 -18.89 -15.80
N ARG A 15 -12.31 -20.14 -16.23
CA ARG A 15 -11.44 -20.82 -17.20
C ARG A 15 -11.45 -20.18 -18.59
N LEU A 16 -12.58 -19.59 -18.99
CA LEU A 16 -12.74 -18.93 -20.29
C LEU A 16 -12.30 -17.46 -20.25
N LEU A 17 -12.07 -16.90 -19.05
CA LEU A 17 -11.63 -15.52 -18.86
C LEU A 17 -10.19 -15.36 -19.37
N THR A 18 -10.03 -14.47 -20.34
CA THR A 18 -8.73 -14.13 -20.94
C THR A 18 -8.16 -12.81 -20.41
N TRP A 19 -9.03 -11.91 -19.96
CA TRP A 19 -8.64 -10.64 -19.37
C TRP A 19 -9.82 -10.07 -18.58
N ALA A 20 -9.55 -9.61 -17.36
CA ALA A 20 -10.47 -8.80 -16.57
C ALA A 20 -9.93 -7.38 -16.51
N GLY A 21 -10.76 -6.41 -16.87
CA GLY A 21 -10.41 -5.00 -16.77
C GLY A 21 -11.56 -4.17 -16.26
N SER A 22 -11.24 -2.95 -15.83
CA SER A 22 -12.16 -2.05 -15.15
C SER A 22 -13.43 -1.70 -15.94
N ALA A 23 -13.45 -1.89 -17.26
CA ALA A 23 -14.60 -1.61 -18.13
C ALA A 23 -15.23 -2.86 -18.75
N TRP A 24 -14.45 -3.93 -18.90
CA TRP A 24 -14.83 -5.11 -19.68
C TRP A 24 -14.14 -6.36 -19.15
N ASN A 25 -14.89 -7.44 -19.07
CA ASN A 25 -14.36 -8.79 -18.95
C ASN A 25 -14.35 -9.47 -20.33
N CYS A 26 -13.22 -10.04 -20.72
CA CYS A 26 -13.04 -10.70 -22.01
C CYS A 26 -12.96 -12.22 -21.82
N TYR A 27 -13.87 -12.93 -22.46
CA TYR A 27 -13.92 -14.40 -22.48
C TYR A 27 -13.62 -14.93 -23.89
N ARG A 28 -13.04 -16.12 -23.96
CA ARG A 28 -12.79 -16.82 -25.22
C ARG A 28 -13.08 -18.31 -25.08
N GLY A 29 -13.84 -18.85 -26.02
CA GLY A 29 -14.21 -20.27 -26.01
C GLY A 29 -15.00 -20.66 -27.24
N THR A 30 -15.40 -21.93 -27.28
CA THR A 30 -16.38 -22.47 -28.23
C THR A 30 -17.81 -22.06 -27.84
N GLU A 31 -18.76 -22.28 -28.74
CA GLU A 31 -20.18 -22.07 -28.45
C GLU A 31 -20.63 -22.84 -27.20
N ALA A 32 -20.33 -24.14 -27.13
CA ALA A 32 -20.73 -25.00 -26.02
C ALA A 32 -20.18 -24.49 -24.69
N GLU A 33 -18.88 -24.16 -24.64
CA GLU A 33 -18.22 -23.67 -23.42
C GLU A 33 -18.81 -22.33 -22.95
N LEU A 34 -19.03 -21.38 -23.87
CA LEU A 34 -19.55 -20.06 -23.50
C LEU A 34 -21.03 -20.08 -23.09
N VAL A 35 -21.82 -21.00 -23.66
CA VAL A 35 -23.23 -21.20 -23.30
C VAL A 35 -23.35 -21.96 -21.98
N GLU A 36 -22.55 -23.01 -21.79
CA GLU A 36 -22.50 -23.79 -20.54
C GLU A 36 -22.04 -22.93 -19.36
N ALA A 37 -21.05 -22.05 -19.57
CA ALA A 37 -20.61 -21.07 -18.58
C ALA A 37 -21.62 -19.94 -18.33
N GLY A 38 -22.76 -19.91 -19.04
CA GLY A 38 -23.82 -18.92 -18.87
C GLY A 38 -23.44 -17.50 -19.33
N ILE A 39 -22.35 -17.35 -20.11
CA ILE A 39 -21.83 -16.04 -20.55
C ILE A 39 -22.69 -15.48 -21.70
N VAL A 40 -23.16 -16.35 -22.60
CA VAL A 40 -24.00 -16.01 -23.75
C VAL A 40 -25.07 -17.07 -23.98
N LYS A 41 -26.06 -16.75 -24.82
CA LYS A 41 -27.00 -17.75 -25.35
C LYS A 41 -26.63 -18.12 -26.79
N ALA A 42 -26.94 -19.33 -27.21
CA ALA A 42 -26.62 -19.83 -28.55
C ALA A 42 -27.18 -18.92 -29.65
N GLU A 43 -28.42 -18.44 -29.48
CA GLU A 43 -29.07 -17.55 -30.43
C GLU A 43 -28.43 -16.16 -30.56
N TRP A 44 -27.52 -15.78 -29.65
CA TRP A 44 -26.81 -14.50 -29.69
C TRP A 44 -25.54 -14.55 -30.55
N LEU A 45 -25.03 -15.74 -30.86
CA LEU A 45 -23.74 -15.91 -31.51
C LEU A 45 -23.77 -15.52 -33.01
N PRO A 46 -22.78 -14.75 -33.49
CA PRO A 46 -22.67 -14.37 -34.89
C PRO A 46 -22.21 -15.55 -35.76
N GLY A 47 -22.66 -15.63 -37.01
CA GLY A 47 -22.18 -16.65 -37.95
C GLY A 47 -22.89 -18.00 -37.86
N LEU A 48 -23.89 -18.13 -36.98
CA LEU A 48 -24.78 -19.29 -36.85
C LEU A 48 -26.13 -19.02 -37.54
N HIS A 49 -26.88 -20.08 -37.82
CA HIS A 49 -28.18 -20.04 -38.52
C HIS A 49 -28.17 -19.33 -39.89
N GLY A 50 -27.06 -19.44 -40.63
CA GLY A 50 -26.93 -18.90 -41.99
C GLY A 50 -26.70 -17.39 -42.08
N ASN A 51 -26.51 -16.69 -40.95
CA ASN A 51 -26.14 -15.28 -40.98
C ASN A 51 -24.63 -15.11 -41.27
N ALA A 52 -24.26 -14.17 -42.15
CA ALA A 52 -22.85 -13.89 -42.47
C ALA A 52 -22.19 -12.91 -41.47
N LYS A 53 -22.81 -12.68 -40.31
CA LYS A 53 -22.30 -11.70 -39.35
C LYS A 53 -21.06 -12.25 -38.65
N THR A 54 -20.07 -11.39 -38.46
CA THR A 54 -18.85 -11.69 -37.70
C THR A 54 -18.90 -11.12 -36.29
N ALA A 55 -19.86 -10.25 -35.99
CA ALA A 55 -20.06 -9.66 -34.68
C ALA A 55 -21.54 -9.39 -34.37
N THR A 56 -21.91 -9.52 -33.10
CA THR A 56 -23.22 -9.17 -32.55
C THR A 56 -23.04 -8.41 -31.24
N ARG A 57 -24.09 -7.68 -30.86
CA ARG A 57 -24.16 -6.96 -29.58
C ARG A 57 -25.47 -7.32 -28.90
N VAL A 58 -25.42 -7.54 -27.60
CA VAL A 58 -26.59 -7.84 -26.76
C VAL A 58 -26.65 -6.78 -25.68
N GLY A 59 -27.77 -6.08 -25.60
CA GLY A 59 -28.00 -5.03 -24.61
C GLY A 59 -29.36 -5.17 -23.95
N LEU A 60 -29.57 -4.42 -22.88
CA LEU A 60 -30.83 -4.37 -22.18
C LEU A 60 -31.89 -3.63 -23.01
N ILE A 61 -32.98 -4.31 -23.36
CA ILE A 61 -34.15 -3.77 -24.06
C ILE A 61 -35.39 -4.23 -23.31
N GLU A 62 -36.20 -3.29 -22.82
CA GLU A 62 -37.46 -3.59 -22.08
C GLU A 62 -37.24 -4.54 -20.90
N GLY A 63 -36.11 -4.38 -20.18
CA GLY A 63 -35.78 -5.21 -19.02
C GLY A 63 -35.22 -6.60 -19.33
N ALA A 64 -35.03 -6.96 -20.61
CA ALA A 64 -34.41 -8.24 -21.00
C ALA A 64 -33.18 -8.04 -21.89
N MET A 65 -32.18 -8.92 -21.74
CA MET A 65 -31.01 -8.96 -22.61
C MET A 65 -31.39 -9.51 -23.98
N LYS A 66 -31.35 -8.65 -25.00
CA LYS A 66 -31.74 -8.97 -26.39
C LYS A 66 -30.64 -8.53 -27.37
N LEU A 67 -30.60 -9.18 -28.53
CA LEU A 67 -29.73 -8.76 -29.63
C LEU A 67 -30.10 -7.34 -30.08
N LEU A 68 -29.11 -6.46 -30.14
CA LEU A 68 -29.29 -5.12 -30.68
C LEU A 68 -29.49 -5.19 -32.20
N PRO A 69 -30.37 -4.36 -32.77
CA PRO A 69 -30.57 -4.31 -34.21
C PRO A 69 -29.25 -4.00 -34.96
N PHE A 70 -29.13 -4.53 -36.17
CA PHE A 70 -27.95 -4.29 -37.00
C PHE A 70 -27.80 -2.79 -37.31
N GLY A 71 -26.58 -2.27 -37.21
CA GLY A 71 -26.27 -0.85 -37.45
C GLY A 71 -26.61 0.11 -36.29
N VAL A 72 -27.40 -0.32 -35.30
CA VAL A 72 -27.79 0.56 -34.17
C VAL A 72 -26.68 0.57 -33.12
N MET A 73 -26.20 1.75 -32.71
CA MET A 73 -25.24 1.85 -31.61
C MET A 73 -25.92 1.58 -30.27
N ALA A 74 -25.16 1.00 -29.33
CA ALA A 74 -25.66 0.83 -27.97
C ALA A 74 -25.88 2.22 -27.35
N THR A 75 -26.95 2.38 -26.58
CA THR A 75 -27.15 3.59 -25.79
C THR A 75 -26.19 3.61 -24.61
N ARG A 76 -25.92 4.79 -24.05
CA ARG A 76 -25.11 4.92 -22.83
C ARG A 76 -25.63 4.03 -21.69
N PHE A 77 -26.95 3.99 -21.51
CA PHE A 77 -27.58 3.10 -20.55
C PHE A 77 -27.23 1.63 -20.79
N GLN A 78 -27.25 1.16 -22.03
CA GLN A 78 -26.88 -0.21 -22.37
C GLN A 78 -25.39 -0.47 -22.12
N GLU A 79 -24.51 0.49 -22.43
CA GLU A 79 -23.07 0.37 -22.15
C GLU A 79 -22.78 0.23 -20.65
N GLU A 80 -23.47 1.02 -19.82
CA GLU A 80 -23.33 1.00 -18.36
C GLU A 80 -24.05 -0.20 -17.70
N ASN A 81 -25.00 -0.85 -18.39
CA ASN A 81 -25.81 -1.94 -17.83
C ASN A 81 -25.59 -3.28 -18.58
N ARG A 82 -24.35 -3.77 -18.56
CA ARG A 82 -23.92 -5.09 -19.07
C ARG A 82 -24.11 -5.31 -20.57
N LEU A 83 -23.67 -4.36 -21.40
CA LEU A 83 -23.51 -4.59 -22.84
C LEU A 83 -22.59 -5.79 -23.09
N ILE A 84 -23.03 -6.73 -23.92
CA ILE A 84 -22.22 -7.87 -24.37
C ILE A 84 -21.87 -7.65 -25.83
N ARG A 85 -20.59 -7.74 -26.18
CA ARG A 85 -20.09 -7.72 -27.55
C ARG A 85 -19.52 -9.09 -27.87
N ILE A 86 -20.02 -9.73 -28.92
CA ILE A 86 -19.61 -11.07 -29.32
C ILE A 86 -18.99 -10.99 -30.70
N PHE A 87 -17.78 -11.53 -30.84
CA PHE A 87 -17.04 -11.57 -32.08
C PHE A 87 -16.74 -13.02 -32.44
N ARG A 88 -16.97 -13.39 -33.69
CA ARG A 88 -16.51 -14.65 -34.25
C ARG A 88 -15.02 -14.54 -34.52
N ALA A 89 -14.21 -15.25 -33.74
CA ALA A 89 -12.76 -15.27 -33.91
C ALA A 89 -12.33 -16.32 -34.95
N SER A 90 -13.05 -17.43 -35.05
CA SER A 90 -12.81 -18.52 -36.01
C SER A 90 -14.12 -19.23 -36.38
N LYS A 91 -14.06 -20.34 -37.13
CA LYS A 91 -15.26 -21.14 -37.44
C LYS A 91 -15.96 -21.65 -36.17
N SER A 92 -15.20 -22.00 -35.12
CA SER A 92 -15.69 -22.65 -33.89
C SER A 92 -15.41 -21.86 -32.61
N THR A 93 -14.71 -20.72 -32.69
CA THR A 93 -14.28 -19.95 -31.52
C THR A 93 -14.84 -18.54 -31.54
N PHE A 94 -15.26 -18.07 -30.37
CA PHE A 94 -15.81 -16.74 -30.15
C PHE A 94 -15.02 -15.99 -29.09
N ARG A 95 -15.02 -14.67 -29.21
CA ARG A 95 -14.54 -13.73 -28.19
C ARG A 95 -15.74 -12.94 -27.69
N VAL A 96 -15.96 -12.94 -26.38
CA VAL A 96 -17.05 -12.22 -25.74
C VAL A 96 -16.48 -11.14 -24.83
N GLN A 97 -16.96 -9.91 -24.97
CA GLN A 97 -16.68 -8.82 -24.06
C GLN A 97 -17.96 -8.48 -23.30
N VAL A 98 -17.93 -8.53 -21.98
CA VAL A 98 -19.07 -8.16 -21.12
C VAL A 98 -18.69 -6.90 -20.37
N SER A 99 -19.51 -5.84 -20.46
CA SER A 99 -19.23 -4.60 -19.73
C SER A 99 -19.46 -4.80 -18.24
N THR A 100 -18.54 -4.25 -17.45
CA THR A 100 -18.64 -4.20 -15.99
C THR A 100 -19.64 -3.10 -15.62
N THR A 101 -20.51 -3.33 -14.64
CA THR A 101 -21.44 -2.29 -14.21
C THR A 101 -20.72 -1.20 -13.40
N PRO A 102 -21.27 0.02 -13.33
CA PRO A 102 -20.76 1.07 -12.43
C PRO A 102 -20.64 0.59 -10.99
N GLU A 103 -21.64 -0.14 -10.47
CA GLU A 103 -21.62 -0.68 -9.10
C GLU A 103 -20.49 -1.69 -8.88
N GLU A 104 -20.22 -2.58 -9.84
CA GLU A 104 -19.11 -3.53 -9.77
C GLU A 104 -17.76 -2.81 -9.79
N ARG A 105 -17.62 -1.81 -10.65
CA ARG A 105 -16.41 -0.97 -10.73
C ARG A 105 -16.19 -0.19 -9.42
N GLU A 106 -17.24 0.40 -8.84
CA GLU A 106 -17.13 1.13 -7.57
C GLU A 106 -16.69 0.20 -6.44
N ARG A 107 -17.24 -1.01 -6.35
CA ARG A 107 -16.81 -2.01 -5.36
C ARG A 107 -15.34 -2.42 -5.54
N GLU A 108 -14.88 -2.63 -6.77
CA GLU A 108 -13.47 -2.94 -7.04
C GLU A 108 -12.56 -1.78 -6.62
N ILE A 109 -12.92 -0.54 -6.95
CA ILE A 109 -12.17 0.67 -6.56
C ILE A 109 -12.14 0.82 -5.03
N GLU A 110 -13.26 0.62 -4.35
CA GLU A 110 -13.32 0.67 -2.88
C GLU A 110 -12.43 -0.40 -2.25
N GLN A 111 -12.46 -1.62 -2.78
CA GLN A 111 -11.61 -2.72 -2.30
C GLN A 111 -10.12 -2.43 -2.54
N GLU A 112 -9.76 -1.93 -3.73
CA GLU A 112 -8.38 -1.55 -4.06
C GLU A 112 -7.90 -0.41 -3.16
N ASN A 113 -8.73 0.63 -2.97
CA ASN A 113 -8.41 1.75 -2.08
C ASN A 113 -8.25 1.29 -0.63
N ALA A 114 -9.15 0.43 -0.14
CA ALA A 114 -9.06 -0.12 1.20
C ALA A 114 -7.80 -0.99 1.37
N ALA A 115 -7.45 -1.82 0.38
CA ALA A 115 -6.24 -2.62 0.39
C ALA A 115 -4.98 -1.73 0.40
N ARG A 116 -4.96 -0.68 -0.43
CA ARG A 116 -3.87 0.29 -0.48
C ARG A 116 -3.70 1.05 0.83
N GLN A 117 -4.80 1.49 1.45
CA GLN A 117 -4.75 2.15 2.76
C GLN A 117 -4.19 1.22 3.84
N ARG A 118 -4.61 -0.06 3.84
CA ARG A 118 -4.07 -1.06 4.76
C ARG A 118 -2.58 -1.28 4.56
N GLU A 119 -2.10 -1.31 3.31
CA GLU A 119 -0.69 -1.47 3.00
C GLU A 119 0.15 -0.27 3.47
N ILE A 120 -0.34 0.96 3.24
CA ILE A 120 0.31 2.19 3.72
C ILE A 120 0.41 2.16 5.25
N LEU A 121 -0.71 1.90 5.93
CA LEU A 121 -0.77 1.83 7.38
C LEU A 121 0.21 0.78 7.93
N ARG A 122 0.30 -0.39 7.27
CA ARG A 122 1.23 -1.45 7.64
C ARG A 122 2.69 -0.99 7.52
N ARG A 123 3.07 -0.32 6.42
CA ARG A 123 4.43 0.19 6.23
C ARG A 123 4.80 1.24 7.26
N ASP A 124 3.89 2.16 7.57
CA ASP A 124 4.14 3.19 8.57
C ASP A 124 4.35 2.58 9.95
N VAL A 125 3.55 1.58 10.30
CA VAL A 125 3.69 0.82 11.55
C VAL A 125 5.01 0.05 11.61
N GLU A 126 5.39 -0.64 10.55
CA GLU A 126 6.65 -1.37 10.46
C GLU A 126 7.85 -0.41 10.58
N ARG A 127 7.79 0.77 9.95
CA ARG A 127 8.81 1.82 10.08
C ARG A 127 8.92 2.32 11.51
N ILE A 128 7.81 2.71 12.13
CA ILE A 128 7.80 3.20 13.52
C ILE A 128 8.36 2.15 14.48
N HIS A 129 8.00 0.88 14.30
CA HIS A 129 8.53 -0.21 15.12
C HIS A 129 10.03 -0.39 14.92
N ALA A 130 10.51 -0.33 13.68
CA ALA A 130 11.93 -0.45 13.37
C ALA A 130 12.73 0.73 13.98
N GLU A 131 12.24 1.96 13.85
CA GLU A 131 12.84 3.15 14.44
C GLU A 131 12.90 3.05 15.97
N LYS A 132 11.80 2.67 16.61
CA LYS A 132 11.74 2.44 18.06
C LYS A 132 12.73 1.37 18.51
N GLN A 133 12.78 0.23 17.80
CA GLN A 133 13.70 -0.85 18.13
C GLN A 133 15.16 -0.40 17.96
N GLN A 134 15.46 0.35 16.89
CA GLN A 134 16.78 0.93 16.67
C GLN A 134 17.19 1.89 17.80
N VAL A 135 16.27 2.74 18.28
CA VAL A 135 16.53 3.64 19.41
C VAL A 135 16.80 2.86 20.70
N LEU A 136 16.03 1.80 20.97
CA LEU A 136 16.24 0.93 22.12
C LEU A 136 17.56 0.17 22.06
N ASP A 137 17.93 -0.36 20.88
CA ASP A 137 19.17 -1.10 20.68
C ASP A 137 20.40 -0.20 20.77
N ALA A 138 20.30 1.04 20.28
CA ALA A 138 21.33 2.07 20.38
C ALA A 138 21.29 2.84 21.73
N PHE A 139 20.42 2.45 22.66
CA PHE A 139 20.39 3.05 23.99
C PHE A 139 21.60 2.56 24.80
N PRO A 140 22.36 3.45 25.45
CA PRO A 140 23.60 3.07 26.14
C PRO A 140 23.32 2.07 27.27
N LYS A 141 24.02 0.94 27.27
CA LYS A 141 23.89 -0.15 28.25
C LYS A 141 24.99 -0.14 29.32
N SER A 142 26.00 0.69 29.14
CA SER A 142 27.10 0.91 30.09
C SER A 142 27.48 2.39 30.14
N SER A 143 28.24 2.78 31.17
CA SER A 143 28.75 4.14 31.32
C SER A 143 29.67 4.53 30.16
N GLU A 144 30.51 3.60 29.67
CA GLU A 144 31.40 3.85 28.53
C GLU A 144 30.60 4.13 27.26
N GLN A 145 29.53 3.36 27.01
CA GLN A 145 28.64 3.60 25.88
C GLN A 145 27.91 4.95 26.00
N PHE A 146 27.54 5.34 27.22
CA PHE A 146 26.93 6.64 27.46
C PHE A 146 27.90 7.78 27.15
N SER A 147 29.13 7.73 27.70
CA SER A 147 30.16 8.76 27.48
C SER A 147 30.52 8.86 26.00
N ALA A 148 30.78 7.73 25.32
CA ALA A 148 31.09 7.72 23.89
C ALA A 148 29.96 8.34 23.05
N LYS A 149 28.70 8.02 23.36
CA LYS A 149 27.53 8.61 22.69
C LYS A 149 27.42 10.11 22.95
N ARG A 150 27.66 10.57 24.18
CA ARG A 150 27.59 12.00 24.54
C ARG A 150 28.72 12.81 23.92
N TYR A 151 29.94 12.29 23.95
CA TYR A 151 31.09 12.86 23.26
C TYR A 151 30.79 13.04 21.76
N GLN A 152 30.29 12.00 21.10
CA GLN A 152 29.98 12.07 19.66
C GLN A 152 28.93 13.13 19.36
N ILE A 153 27.83 13.17 20.12
CA ILE A 153 26.78 14.19 19.96
C ILE A 153 27.35 15.60 20.15
N LEU A 154 28.14 15.82 21.19
CA LEU A 154 28.73 17.13 21.46
C LEU A 154 29.70 17.54 20.35
N LYS A 155 30.52 16.61 19.85
CA LYS A 155 31.45 16.86 18.75
C LYS A 155 30.73 17.27 17.46
N GLU A 156 29.66 16.55 17.12
CA GLU A 156 28.82 16.82 15.95
C GLU A 156 28.05 18.14 16.07
N MET A 157 27.67 18.58 17.28
CA MET A 157 26.98 19.85 17.49
C MET A 157 27.93 21.04 17.61
N LEU A 158 28.96 20.94 18.45
CA LEU A 158 29.85 22.04 18.81
C LEU A 158 30.78 22.41 17.65
N GLY A 159 31.27 21.45 16.87
CA GLY A 159 32.17 21.72 15.75
C GLY A 159 31.54 22.63 14.67
N PRO A 160 30.35 22.28 14.13
CA PRO A 160 29.63 23.14 13.20
C PRO A 160 29.22 24.48 13.80
N MET A 161 28.76 24.51 15.05
CA MET A 161 28.42 25.78 15.72
C MET A 161 29.62 26.69 15.87
N PHE A 162 30.76 26.17 16.33
CA PHE A 162 32.01 26.93 16.43
C PHE A 162 32.38 27.56 15.08
N ASN A 163 32.38 26.75 14.01
CA ASN A 163 32.71 27.25 12.68
C ASN A 163 31.70 28.28 12.18
N HIS A 164 30.40 28.07 12.42
CA HIS A 164 29.33 28.94 11.95
C HIS A 164 29.35 30.31 12.65
N TYR A 165 29.52 30.32 13.97
CA TYR A 165 29.41 31.53 14.77
C TYR A 165 30.74 32.27 14.96
N PHE A 166 31.88 31.57 15.06
CA PHE A 166 33.15 32.21 15.41
C PHE A 166 34.13 32.35 14.23
N CYS A 167 34.10 31.43 13.26
CA CYS A 167 35.07 31.43 12.15
C CYS A 167 34.56 32.04 10.85
N ARG A 168 33.25 32.25 10.70
CA ARG A 168 32.71 32.95 9.53
C ARG A 168 32.86 34.46 9.69
N ALA A 169 33.26 35.11 8.61
CA ALA A 169 33.13 36.56 8.47
C ALA A 169 31.80 36.85 7.78
N ASP A 170 30.94 37.66 8.39
CA ASP A 170 29.66 38.08 7.82
C ASP A 170 29.58 39.60 7.76
N GLY A 171 29.15 40.12 6.62
CA GLY A 171 29.13 41.56 6.35
C GLY A 171 30.48 42.28 6.52
N GLY A 172 31.60 41.55 6.51
CA GLY A 172 32.96 42.06 6.77
C GLY A 172 33.40 42.06 8.25
N TYR A 173 32.49 41.76 9.18
CA TYR A 173 32.82 41.60 10.60
C TYR A 173 33.33 40.18 10.89
N HIS A 174 34.34 40.07 11.74
CA HIS A 174 34.89 38.80 12.21
C HIS A 174 35.36 38.93 13.65
N TYR A 175 35.36 37.82 14.38
CA TYR A 175 35.93 37.77 15.72
C TYR A 175 37.45 37.93 15.68
N SER A 176 38.00 38.56 16.72
CA SER A 176 39.45 38.61 16.87
C SER A 176 40.00 37.20 17.07
N ARG A 177 41.27 37.01 16.74
CA ARG A 177 41.94 35.72 16.88
C ARG A 177 41.87 35.19 18.31
N GLU A 178 42.04 36.06 19.30
CA GLU A 178 41.99 35.71 20.72
C GLU A 178 40.60 35.19 21.15
N VAL A 179 39.54 35.76 20.57
CA VAL A 179 38.16 35.28 20.85
C VAL A 179 37.93 33.91 20.20
N ILE A 180 38.43 33.70 18.98
CA ILE A 180 38.32 32.42 18.27
C ILE A 180 39.09 31.32 19.03
N GLU A 181 40.31 31.61 19.50
CA GLU A 181 41.12 30.68 20.29
C GLU A 181 40.41 30.33 21.61
N LYS A 182 39.93 31.32 22.37
CA LYS A 182 39.15 31.06 23.60
C LYS A 182 37.90 30.21 23.36
N ALA A 183 37.17 30.46 22.29
CA ALA A 183 35.99 29.68 21.94
C ALA A 183 36.36 28.22 21.56
N ARG A 184 37.51 28.02 20.91
CA ARG A 184 38.01 26.67 20.58
C ARG A 184 38.41 25.91 21.84
N ASP A 185 39.10 26.57 22.76
CA ASP A 185 39.52 25.95 24.03
C ASP A 185 38.30 25.50 24.83
N LEU A 186 37.27 26.36 24.95
CA LEU A 186 36.00 25.99 25.59
C LEU A 186 35.31 24.78 24.93
N VAL A 187 35.34 24.68 23.59
CA VAL A 187 34.79 23.51 22.90
C VAL A 187 35.60 22.26 23.23
N THR A 188 36.92 22.38 23.29
CA THR A 188 37.82 21.26 23.62
C THR A 188 37.58 20.79 25.05
N ASP A 189 37.56 21.70 26.02
CA ASP A 189 37.28 21.41 27.43
C ASP A 189 35.94 20.67 27.60
N LEU A 190 34.90 21.09 26.89
CA LEU A 190 33.58 20.45 26.93
C LEU A 190 33.60 19.02 26.35
N LEU A 191 34.41 18.76 25.33
CA LEU A 191 34.57 17.44 24.75
C LEU A 191 35.35 16.51 25.68
N GLU A 192 36.44 17.00 26.28
CA GLU A 192 37.22 16.25 27.27
C GLU A 192 36.38 15.88 28.49
N LEU A 193 35.58 16.83 29.02
CA LEU A 193 34.64 16.56 30.11
C LEU A 193 33.59 15.49 29.75
N ALA A 194 33.19 15.39 28.48
CA ALA A 194 32.24 14.39 28.04
C ALA A 194 32.87 13.00 27.83
N GLU A 195 34.17 12.95 27.53
CA GLU A 195 34.94 11.72 27.32
C GLU A 195 35.41 11.12 28.66
N GLU A 196 35.99 11.95 29.52
CA GLU A 196 36.68 11.54 30.75
C GLU A 196 35.86 11.77 32.03
N GLY A 197 34.74 12.50 31.92
CA GLY A 197 33.88 12.82 33.06
C GLY A 197 33.32 11.58 33.76
N GLN A 198 33.19 11.66 35.08
CA GLN A 198 32.57 10.59 35.87
C GLN A 198 31.07 10.48 35.58
N VAL A 199 30.65 9.30 35.10
CA VAL A 199 29.24 9.00 34.82
C VAL A 199 28.71 7.98 35.83
N TYR A 200 27.59 8.33 36.46
CA TYR A 200 26.90 7.48 37.43
C TYR A 200 25.66 6.84 36.81
N PHE A 201 25.50 5.52 37.00
CA PHE A 201 24.32 4.82 36.55
C PHE A 201 23.19 4.94 37.57
N ASP A 202 22.10 5.62 37.17
CA ASP A 202 20.86 5.68 37.92
C ASP A 202 19.83 4.73 37.28
N LYS A 203 19.56 3.61 37.96
CA LYS A 203 18.64 2.58 37.48
C LYS A 203 17.22 3.09 37.32
N GLN A 204 16.75 3.99 38.19
CA GLN A 204 15.39 4.54 38.10
C GLN A 204 15.27 5.42 36.86
N ARG A 205 16.21 6.35 36.67
CA ARG A 205 16.23 7.22 35.46
C ARG A 205 16.39 6.42 34.17
N TYR A 206 17.19 5.36 34.21
CA TYR A 206 17.34 4.44 33.09
C TYR A 206 15.99 3.82 32.71
N GLN A 207 15.26 3.28 33.69
CA GLN A 207 13.95 2.69 33.45
C GLN A 207 12.93 3.71 32.93
N TYR A 208 12.86 4.91 33.54
CA TYR A 208 12.02 6.00 33.03
C TYR A 208 12.30 6.35 31.57
N SER A 209 13.57 6.39 31.18
CA SER A 209 13.95 6.69 29.79
C SER A 209 13.52 5.59 28.82
N LEU A 210 13.66 4.31 29.22
CA LEU A 210 13.19 3.19 28.41
C LEU A 210 11.67 3.17 28.26
N ASP A 211 10.95 3.49 29.33
CA ASP A 211 9.49 3.54 29.31
C ASP A 211 8.98 4.71 28.47
N ASP A 212 9.63 5.88 28.54
CA ASP A 212 9.33 7.02 27.66
C ASP A 212 9.51 6.66 26.18
N ILE A 213 10.63 6.02 25.81
CA ILE A 213 10.85 5.51 24.44
C ILE A 213 9.75 4.51 24.03
N LYS A 214 9.29 3.67 24.96
CA LYS A 214 8.25 2.68 24.66
C LYS A 214 6.87 3.31 24.48
N GLU A 215 6.53 4.32 25.27
CA GLU A 215 5.22 4.95 25.30
C GLU A 215 5.04 6.08 24.30
N LYS A 216 6.12 6.75 23.90
CA LYS A 216 6.06 7.95 23.03
C LYS A 216 5.25 7.71 21.75
N ASP A 217 5.47 6.58 21.08
CA ASP A 217 4.80 6.28 19.82
C ASP A 217 3.35 5.81 20.02
N ILE A 218 3.07 5.15 21.15
CA ILE A 218 1.70 4.73 21.51
C ILE A 218 0.84 5.97 21.78
N LYS A 219 1.42 7.01 22.41
CA LYS A 219 0.75 8.29 22.67
C LYS A 219 0.61 9.14 21.41
N ALA A 220 1.62 9.14 20.54
CA ALA A 220 1.59 9.92 19.30
C ALA A 220 0.61 9.34 18.26
N HIS A 221 0.36 8.03 18.30
CA HIS A 221 -0.46 7.34 17.31
C HIS A 221 -1.37 6.25 17.90
N PRO A 222 -2.48 6.63 18.54
CA PRO A 222 -3.44 5.69 19.14
C PRO A 222 -4.01 4.68 18.14
N GLU A 223 -4.27 5.12 16.91
CA GLU A 223 -4.80 4.30 15.81
C GLU A 223 -3.87 3.15 15.40
N PHE A 224 -2.55 3.32 15.54
CA PHE A 224 -1.58 2.27 15.25
C PHE A 224 -1.54 1.19 16.33
N SER A 225 -1.87 1.53 17.57
CA SER A 225 -1.90 0.57 18.69
C SER A 225 -2.95 -0.53 18.47
N ALA A 226 -4.14 -0.17 17.99
CA ALA A 226 -5.21 -1.11 17.69
C ALA A 226 -4.89 -2.00 16.47
N PHE A 227 -4.31 -1.40 15.42
CA PHE A 227 -3.86 -2.16 14.25
C PHE A 227 -2.72 -3.13 14.61
N MET A 228 -1.75 -2.69 15.42
CA MET A 228 -0.63 -3.49 15.92
C MET A 228 -1.08 -4.68 16.75
N ALA A 229 -2.04 -4.50 17.66
CA ALA A 229 -2.60 -5.58 18.45
C ALA A 229 -3.25 -6.65 17.54
N ALA A 230 -3.96 -6.21 16.49
CA ALA A 230 -4.58 -7.11 15.52
C ALA A 230 -3.56 -7.83 14.62
N THR A 231 -2.53 -7.16 14.09
CA THR A 231 -1.49 -7.78 13.26
C THR A 231 -0.59 -8.73 14.04
N LEU A 232 -0.21 -8.40 15.28
CA LEU A 232 0.54 -9.30 16.16
C LEU A 232 -0.28 -10.56 16.54
N ALA A 233 -1.59 -10.43 16.71
CA ALA A 233 -2.47 -11.58 16.97
C ALA A 233 -2.57 -12.50 15.73
N ILE A 234 -2.68 -11.94 14.52
CA ILE A 234 -2.71 -12.71 13.27
C ILE A 234 -1.36 -13.40 13.01
N GLY A 235 -0.24 -12.73 13.25
CA GLY A 235 1.10 -13.32 13.10
C GLY A 235 1.39 -14.46 14.09
N LYS A 236 0.81 -14.40 15.30
CA LYS A 236 0.87 -15.52 16.26
C LYS A 236 -0.03 -16.69 15.86
N ALA A 237 -1.17 -16.43 15.22
CA ALA A 237 -2.04 -17.51 14.72
C ALA A 237 -1.39 -18.26 13.54
N ALA A 238 -0.66 -17.55 12.67
CA ALA A 238 0.02 -18.14 11.50
C ALA A 238 1.27 -18.97 11.83
N THR A 239 1.76 -18.94 13.07
CA THR A 239 2.94 -19.72 13.53
C THR A 239 2.57 -20.91 14.42
N VAL A 240 1.27 -21.15 14.64
CA VAL A 240 0.75 -22.26 15.47
C VAL A 240 0.09 -23.36 14.61
N GLU A 241 0.35 -23.39 13.31
CA GLU A 241 0.01 -24.52 12.42
C GLU A 241 1.25 -25.35 12.04
#